data_AF-A0A0N5CTE8-F1
#
_entry.id   AF-A0A0N5CTE8-F1
#
_cell.length_a   1.000
_cell.length_b   1.000
_cell.length_c   1.000
_cell.angle_alpha   90.00
_cell.angle_beta   90.00
_cell.angle_gamma   90.00
#
_symmetry.space_group_name_H-M   'P 1'
#
loop_
_entity.id
_entity.type
_entity.pdbx_description
1 polymer ?
#
loop_
_entity_poly.entity_id
_entity_poly.type
_entity_poly.pdbx_seq_one_letter_code
_entity_poly.pdbx_strand_id
1 'polypeptide(L)' 'MIADKNFNVSAIFGDIVVNEPKNATIDHEVKWPRSISLVGHSLVIHKLSAVEWSLRNENTQPLACGTIGFAS' A
#
# COMPACT_ATOMS: atom_id res chain seq x y z
N MET A 1 28.46 13.48 6.54
CA MET A 1 27.02 13.36 6.22
C MET A 1 26.77 11.90 5.95
N ILE A 2 26.10 11.20 6.86
CA ILE A 2 25.72 9.80 6.66
C ILE A 2 24.62 9.84 5.60
N ALA A 3 24.86 9.18 4.46
CA ALA A 3 23.85 9.05 3.42
C ALA A 3 22.56 8.52 4.06
N ASP A 4 21.48 9.27 3.94
CA ASP A 4 20.16 8.86 4.39
C ASP A 4 19.91 7.44 3.87
N LYS A 5 19.82 6.49 4.81
CA LYS A 5 19.33 5.15 4.51
C LYS A 5 18.02 5.36 3.76
N ASN A 6 17.96 4.92 2.50
CA ASN A 6 16.71 4.78 1.78
C ASN A 6 15.82 3.83 2.61
N PHE A 7 15.02 4.40 3.50
CA PHE A 7 14.02 3.69 4.26
C PHE A 7 12.94 3.33 3.25
N ASN A 8 13.11 2.20 2.57
CA ASN A 8 12.03 1.55 1.83
C ASN A 8 10.99 1.09 2.85
N VAL A 9 10.05 1.98 3.17
CA VAL A 9 8.96 1.73 4.10
C VAL A 9 7.77 1.29 3.27
N SER A 10 7.44 0.02 3.38
CA SER A 10 6.20 -0.56 2.88
C SER A 10 5.39 -1.08 4.05
N ALA A 11 4.07 -0.92 4.00
CA ALA A 11 3.16 -1.55 4.94
C ALA A 11 2.03 -2.24 4.19
N ILE A 12 1.46 -3.26 4.83
CA ILE A 12 0.27 -3.96 4.36
C ILE A 12 -0.91 -3.43 5.16
N PHE A 13 -1.93 -2.92 4.46
CA PHE A 13 -3.08 -2.25 5.07
C PHE A 13 -4.31 -3.14 5.23
N GLY A 14 -4.23 -4.40 4.79
CA GLY A 14 -5.32 -5.38 4.86
C GLY A 14 -5.86 -5.76 3.49
N ASP A 15 -7.03 -6.41 3.50
CA ASP A 15 -7.70 -6.94 2.32
C ASP A 15 -8.85 -6.06 1.84
N ILE A 16 -9.03 -5.98 0.53
CA ILE A 16 -10.17 -5.31 -0.09
C ILE A 16 -11.18 -6.38 -0.47
N VAL A 17 -12.35 -6.37 0.16
CA VAL A 17 -13.44 -7.30 -0.17
C VAL A 17 -14.37 -6.65 -1.18
N VAL A 18 -14.55 -7.31 -2.32
CA VAL A 18 -15.43 -6.84 -3.40
C VAL A 18 -16.69 -7.72 -3.42
N ASN A 19 -17.81 -7.20 -2.93
CA ASN A 19 -19.06 -7.96 -2.78
C ASN A 19 -19.89 -8.03 -4.08
N GLU A 20 -19.68 -7.11 -5.02
CA GLU A 20 -20.43 -7.02 -6.29
C GLU A 20 -19.53 -6.64 -7.47
N PRO A 21 -19.92 -6.90 -8.73
CA PRO A 21 -18.97 -7.13 -9.83
C PRO A 21 -18.09 -5.97 -10.29
N LYS A 22 -18.12 -4.77 -9.70
CA LYS A 22 -17.41 -3.60 -10.30
C LYS A 22 -16.78 -2.59 -9.34
N ASN A 23 -17.30 -2.39 -8.13
CA ASN A 23 -16.82 -1.32 -7.26
C ASN A 23 -16.54 -1.82 -5.84
N ALA A 24 -15.43 -1.34 -5.26
CA ALA A 24 -15.11 -1.50 -3.86
C ALA A 24 -14.83 -0.11 -3.28
N THR A 25 -15.50 0.20 -2.17
CA THR A 25 -15.23 1.40 -1.38
C THR A 25 -14.46 0.96 -0.14
N ILE A 26 -13.34 1.61 0.13
CA ILE A 26 -12.46 1.29 1.25
C ILE A 26 -12.38 2.55 2.11
N ASP A 27 -12.77 2.42 3.36
CA ASP A 27 -12.59 3.46 4.37
C ASP A 27 -11.91 2.80 5.58
N HIS A 28 -10.60 3.01 5.68
CA HIS A 28 -9.78 2.43 6.73
C HIS A 28 -8.83 3.48 7.30
N GLU A 29 -8.88 3.63 8.61
CA GLU A 29 -7.90 4.42 9.34
C GLU A 29 -6.68 3.56 9.68
N VAL A 30 -5.51 4.03 9.30
CA VAL A 30 -4.24 3.34 9.61
C VAL A 30 -3.37 4.24 10.47
N LYS A 31 -2.86 3.70 11.57
CA LYS A 31 -1.84 4.37 12.37
C LYS A 31 -0.52 4.40 11.60
N TRP A 32 -0.18 5.56 11.05
CA TRP A 32 1.07 5.78 10.33
C TRP A 32 2.05 6.64 11.15
N PRO A 33 3.36 6.34 11.13
CA PRO A 33 4.36 7.15 11.82
C PRO A 33 4.37 8.59 11.31
N ARG A 34 4.19 9.57 12.21
CA ARG A 34 4.17 11.01 11.86
C ARG A 34 5.47 11.51 11.24
N SER A 35 6.58 10.82 11.47
CA SER A 35 7.89 11.16 10.94
C SER A 35 8.10 10.73 9.48
N ILE A 36 7.17 9.97 8.89
CA ILE A 36 7.29 9.45 7.52
C ILE A 36 6.15 10.00 6.68
N SER A 37 6.49 10.79 5.66
CA SER A 37 5.49 11.28 4.70
C SER A 37 5.04 10.16 3.78
N LEU A 38 3.72 10.00 3.61
CA LEU A 38 3.14 9.12 2.59
C LEU A 38 3.14 9.77 1.20
N VAL A 39 3.22 11.10 1.12
CA VAL A 39 3.25 11.81 -0.17
C VAL A 39 4.49 11.40 -0.96
N GLY A 40 4.29 11.08 -2.23
CA GLY A 40 5.34 10.58 -3.13
C GLY A 40 5.56 9.07 -3.08
N HIS A 41 4.94 8.35 -2.14
CA HIS A 41 4.89 6.89 -2.14
C HIS A 41 3.73 6.38 -3.02
N SER A 42 3.74 5.07 -3.30
CA SER A 42 2.68 4.42 -4.07
C SER A 42 1.72 3.65 -3.17
N LEU A 43 0.41 3.80 -3.43
CA LEU A 43 -0.60 2.86 -2.98
C LEU A 43 -0.72 1.76 -4.04
N VAL A 44 -0.73 0.49 -3.61
CA VAL A 44 -0.68 -0.66 -4.50
C VAL A 44 -1.76 -1.67 -4.13
N ILE A 45 -2.47 -2.18 -5.13
CA ILE A 45 -3.49 -3.23 -4.98
C ILE A 45 -2.95 -4.51 -5.61
N HIS A 46 -2.94 -5.59 -4.84
CA HIS A 46 -2.52 -6.91 -5.28
C HIS A 46 -3.73 -7.85 -5.42
N LYS A 47 -3.55 -8.91 -6.21
CA LYS A 47 -4.55 -9.98 -6.37
C LYS A 47 -4.66 -10.87 -5.12
N LEU A 48 -3.57 -10.94 -4.36
CA LEU A 48 -3.45 -11.80 -3.18
C LEU A 48 -3.95 -11.08 -1.95
N SER A 49 -4.43 -11.86 -0.99
CA SER A 49 -4.69 -11.34 0.34
C SER A 49 -3.42 -10.84 1.03
N ALA A 50 -3.56 -10.01 2.06
CA ALA A 50 -2.50 -9.48 2.90
C ALA A 50 -1.63 -10.59 3.50
N VAL A 51 -2.25 -11.68 3.93
CA VAL A 51 -1.54 -12.86 4.46
C VAL A 51 -0.70 -13.52 3.37
N GLU A 52 -1.31 -13.83 2.22
CA GLU A 52 -0.60 -14.42 1.08
C GLU A 52 0.52 -13.52 0.56
N TRP A 53 0.31 -12.20 0.56
CA TRP A 53 1.31 -11.21 0.17
C TRP A 53 2.49 -11.18 1.15
N SER A 54 2.22 -11.24 2.45
CA SER A 54 3.27 -11.23 3.49
C SER A 54 4.19 -12.47 3.47
N LEU A 55 3.67 -13.59 2.96
CA LEU A 55 4.38 -14.86 2.90
C LEU A 55 5.13 -15.06 1.57
N ARG A 56 5.12 -14.05 0.69
CA ARG A 56 5.73 -14.19 -0.64
C ARG A 56 7.23 -13.96 -0.66
N ASN A 57 7.86 -14.75 -1.52
CA ASN A 57 9.31 -14.74 -1.76
C ASN A 57 9.63 -14.19 -3.16
N GLU A 58 8.61 -13.93 -3.98
CA GLU A 58 8.72 -13.53 -5.38
C GLU A 58 7.80 -12.36 -5.71
N ASN A 59 8.29 -11.48 -6.58
CA ASN A 59 7.56 -10.31 -7.05
C ASN A 59 6.33 -10.73 -7.86
N THR A 60 5.13 -10.33 -7.40
CA THR A 60 3.91 -10.45 -8.20
C THR A 60 3.57 -9.08 -8.77
N GLN A 61 3.17 -9.05 -10.04
CA GLN A 61 2.69 -7.83 -10.65
C GLN A 61 1.41 -7.34 -9.93
N PRO A 62 1.34 -6.06 -9.54
CA PRO A 62 0.14 -5.50 -8.93
C PRO A 62 -1.01 -5.41 -9.93
N LEU A 63 -2.24 -5.43 -9.43
CA LEU A 63 -3.44 -5.18 -10.23
C LEU A 63 -3.54 -3.70 -10.61
N ALA A 64 -3.20 -2.81 -9.66
CA ALA A 64 -3.17 -1.38 -9.86
C ALA A 64 -2.18 -0.74 -8.89
N CYS A 65 -1.66 0.43 -9.25
CA CYS A 65 -0.91 1.29 -8.35
C CYS A 65 -1.18 2.76 -8.67
N GLY A 66 -1.00 3.63 -7.68
CA GLY A 66 -1.15 5.07 -7.84
C GLY A 66 -0.27 5.82 -6.85
N THR A 67 0.18 7.01 -7.23
CA THR A 67 1.00 7.86 -6.36
C THR A 67 0.12 8.63 -5.38
N ILE A 68 0.51 8.63 -4.10
CA ILE A 68 -0.15 9.41 -3.07
C ILE A 68 0.31 10.87 -3.18
N GLY A 69 -0.63 11.75 -3.49
CA GLY A 69 -0.42 13.20 -3.60
C GLY A 69 -1.15 13.98 -2.51
N PHE A 70 -0.94 15.29 -2.49
CA PHE A 70 -1.80 16.20 -1.72
C PHE A 70 -3.19 16.25 -2.39
N ALA A 71 -4.24 16.11 -1.59
CA ALA A 71 -5.60 16.43 -2.01
C ALA A 71 -5.86 17.92 -1.71
N SER A 72 -6.40 18.64 -2.69
CA SER A 72 -6.76 20.06 -2.61
C SER A 72 -8.21 20.26 -2.21
#